data_AF-A0AAE4JH15-F1
#
_entry.id   AF-A0AAE4JH15-F1
#
_cell.length_a   1.000
_cell.length_b   1.000
_cell.length_c   1.000
_cell.angle_alpha   90.00
_cell.angle_beta   90.00
_cell.angle_gamma   90.00
#
_symmetry.space_group_name_H-M   'P 1'
#
loop_
_entity.id
_entity.type
_entity.pdbx_description
1 polymer ?
#
loop_
_entity_poly.entity_id
_entity_poly.type
_entity_poly.pdbx_seq_one_letter_code
_entity_poly.pdbx_strand_id
1 'polypeptide(L)'
;MKKLLLITFAVAGLVVAGAGVSTAAPGGVYDVKDYGAKGNGSANDSAAIDKAITAANAAGGGTVRFTSGTYKSANTVHLKSNVTIQLDAGATITGSSADTYDKPESNQWDDYQDYGHSHFHNAMFYGDKLTNIGFTGAGTIDGGGNLITGNPKSGEADKILSLTRCDGLTLSGVKLRRGGHFAALINGCTNVVSDHLTIDTASDRDGWNIISTTNVTITNASIAANDDALVFKSDYALGAKLPNGNVTVTGAKLSAVCCNALMFGSETCGDFTGYHFSGITITGAHKSGIGIVSMDGAKISDVHYRDITMSGTYSPIMMKIGTRKRCGNNPGVGSISGITFDNITGTHTGSNFSPTIWGADSGHRVSDVTFTGVRLNVPGGNGTMGTGVPSNTATDYNPKSIGTRPSYGWYLHYAAGIRFVNSSVEFAKDDGRPASIVNNSSDITFDHFTAEKGSKSPFDVGFQSVTGYCVKDSATTSNAALRINTSSSTSTC
;
A
#
# COMPACT_ATOMS: atom_id res chain seq x y z
N MET A 1 61.02 -40.40 -19.83
CA MET A 1 59.66 -40.20 -20.38
C MET A 1 58.68 -40.26 -19.21
N LYS A 2 57.95 -39.16 -18.99
CA LYS A 2 57.21 -38.85 -17.75
C LYS A 2 55.99 -39.78 -17.60
N LYS A 3 55.80 -40.38 -16.41
CA LYS A 3 54.60 -41.13 -16.03
C LYS A 3 53.45 -40.14 -15.85
N LEU A 4 52.40 -40.30 -16.66
CA LEU A 4 51.17 -39.51 -16.62
C LEU A 4 50.25 -40.11 -15.55
N LEU A 5 49.95 -39.32 -14.51
CA LEU A 5 49.03 -39.66 -13.44
C LEU A 5 47.60 -39.38 -13.93
N LEU A 6 46.78 -40.42 -14.16
CA LEU A 6 45.35 -40.26 -14.41
C LEU A 6 44.67 -39.95 -13.07
N ILE A 7 44.14 -38.74 -12.93
CA ILE A 7 43.25 -38.35 -11.84
C ILE A 7 41.82 -38.64 -12.30
N THR A 8 41.20 -39.66 -11.73
CA THR A 8 39.79 -39.98 -11.93
C THR A 8 38.95 -39.02 -11.09
N PHE A 9 38.27 -38.05 -11.72
CA PHE A 9 37.25 -37.24 -11.05
C PHE A 9 35.98 -38.08 -10.88
N ALA A 10 35.68 -38.49 -9.65
CA ALA A 10 34.38 -39.03 -9.30
C ALA A 10 33.36 -37.89 -9.28
N VAL A 11 32.48 -37.84 -10.29
CA VAL A 11 31.31 -36.96 -10.28
C VAL A 11 30.30 -37.58 -9.32
N ALA A 12 30.27 -37.09 -8.08
CA ALA A 12 29.18 -37.36 -7.15
C ALA A 12 27.95 -36.59 -7.63
N GLY A 13 27.04 -37.29 -8.31
CA GLY A 13 25.72 -36.77 -8.67
C GLY A 13 24.94 -36.47 -7.39
N LEU A 14 24.83 -35.19 -7.04
CA LEU A 14 23.96 -34.73 -5.98
C LEU A 14 22.52 -34.89 -6.49
N VAL A 15 21.84 -35.98 -6.11
CA VAL A 15 20.40 -36.11 -6.27
C VAL A 15 19.77 -35.08 -5.34
N VAL A 16 19.41 -33.92 -5.89
CA VAL A 16 18.52 -32.98 -5.21
C VAL A 16 17.18 -33.68 -5.11
N ALA A 17 16.90 -34.26 -3.95
CA ALA A 17 15.56 -34.70 -3.61
C ALA A 17 14.68 -33.44 -3.68
N GLY A 18 13.86 -33.34 -4.72
CA GLY A 18 12.84 -32.30 -4.82
C GLY A 18 12.02 -32.34 -3.54
N ALA A 19 11.95 -31.21 -2.83
CA ALA A 19 11.02 -31.04 -1.74
C ALA A 19 9.62 -31.26 -2.33
N GLY A 20 9.08 -32.45 -2.10
CA GLY A 20 7.71 -32.77 -2.47
C GLY A 20 6.82 -31.76 -1.76
N VAL A 21 6.05 -31.01 -2.56
CA VAL A 21 4.90 -30.26 -2.04
C VAL A 21 4.03 -31.32 -1.38
N SER A 22 4.03 -31.34 -0.04
CA SER A 22 3.13 -32.19 0.73
C SER A 22 1.73 -31.66 0.45
N THR A 23 1.04 -32.28 -0.51
CA THR A 23 -0.40 -32.11 -0.66
C THR A 23 -1.03 -32.71 0.58
N ALA A 24 -1.35 -31.87 1.57
CA ALA A 24 -2.13 -32.26 2.72
C ALA A 24 -3.35 -33.06 2.22
N ALA A 25 -3.61 -34.21 2.84
CA ALA A 25 -4.82 -34.98 2.58
C ALA A 25 -6.03 -34.01 2.63
N PRO A 26 -7.02 -34.11 1.72
CA PRO A 26 -8.12 -33.16 1.69
C PRO A 26 -8.80 -33.18 3.06
N GLY A 27 -8.61 -32.10 3.82
CA GLY A 27 -9.14 -31.97 5.17
C GLY A 27 -10.66 -32.07 5.14
N GLY A 28 -11.24 -32.53 6.25
CA GLY A 28 -12.70 -32.66 6.37
C GLY A 28 -13.42 -31.32 6.17
N VAL A 29 -14.71 -31.39 5.86
CA VAL A 29 -15.60 -30.22 5.85
C VAL A 29 -16.39 -30.20 7.17
N TYR A 30 -16.38 -29.06 7.84
CA TYR A 30 -16.95 -28.83 9.15
C TYR A 30 -17.98 -27.70 9.03
N ASP A 31 -19.24 -28.02 8.71
CA ASP A 31 -20.29 -26.99 8.63
C ASP A 31 -20.63 -26.47 10.01
N VAL A 32 -20.57 -25.15 10.21
CA VAL A 32 -20.80 -24.53 11.52
C VAL A 32 -22.18 -24.84 12.11
N LYS A 33 -23.18 -25.19 11.30
CA LYS A 33 -24.52 -25.60 11.78
C LYS A 33 -24.47 -26.94 12.50
N ASP A 34 -23.60 -27.86 12.11
CA ASP A 34 -23.39 -29.14 12.81
C ASP A 34 -22.78 -28.93 14.21
N TYR A 35 -22.15 -27.77 14.43
CA TYR A 35 -21.58 -27.35 15.71
C TYR A 35 -22.51 -26.42 16.51
N GLY A 36 -23.74 -26.22 16.02
CA GLY A 36 -24.81 -25.53 16.73
C GLY A 36 -25.10 -24.11 16.26
N ALA A 37 -24.42 -23.61 15.23
CA ALA A 37 -24.69 -22.29 14.68
C ALA A 37 -26.11 -22.25 14.10
N LYS A 38 -26.82 -21.14 14.33
CA LYS A 38 -28.19 -20.95 13.82
C LYS A 38 -28.18 -20.29 12.45
N GLY A 39 -27.26 -19.37 12.18
CA GLY A 39 -27.21 -18.68 10.89
C GLY A 39 -28.47 -17.83 10.62
N ASN A 40 -29.14 -17.35 11.67
CA ASN A 40 -30.40 -16.60 11.60
C ASN A 40 -30.23 -15.09 11.82
N GLY A 41 -29.00 -14.62 12.02
CA GLY A 41 -28.62 -13.22 12.22
C GLY A 41 -28.86 -12.65 13.62
N SER A 42 -29.51 -13.41 14.52
CA SER A 42 -29.84 -12.94 15.88
C SER A 42 -29.11 -13.71 16.97
N ALA A 43 -28.99 -15.03 16.85
CA ALA A 43 -28.27 -15.86 17.81
C ALA A 43 -26.76 -15.59 17.74
N ASN A 44 -26.09 -15.56 18.89
CA ASN A 44 -24.63 -15.51 18.93
C ASN A 44 -24.06 -16.86 18.47
N ASP A 45 -23.47 -16.87 17.27
CA ASP A 45 -22.95 -18.07 16.63
C ASP A 45 -21.46 -18.30 16.93
N SER A 46 -20.77 -17.36 17.60
CA SER A 46 -19.32 -17.40 17.83
C SER A 46 -18.85 -18.72 18.45
N ALA A 47 -19.52 -19.20 19.50
CA ALA A 47 -19.15 -20.46 20.17
C ALA A 47 -19.31 -21.71 19.29
N ALA A 48 -20.23 -21.70 18.32
CA ALA A 48 -20.37 -22.80 17.36
C ALA A 48 -19.27 -22.73 16.30
N ILE A 49 -18.89 -21.53 15.88
CA ILE A 49 -17.79 -21.29 14.95
C ILE A 49 -16.46 -21.78 15.56
N ASP A 50 -16.15 -21.41 16.81
CA ASP A 50 -14.92 -21.86 17.48
C ASP A 50 -14.85 -23.38 17.66
N LYS A 51 -16.00 -24.03 17.90
CA LYS A 51 -16.09 -25.49 17.97
C LYS A 51 -15.76 -26.14 16.63
N ALA A 52 -16.30 -25.61 15.53
CA ALA A 52 -16.00 -26.11 14.19
C ALA A 52 -14.51 -25.93 13.84
N ILE A 53 -13.93 -24.76 14.14
CA ILE A 53 -12.49 -24.47 13.95
C ILE A 53 -11.63 -25.43 14.78
N THR A 54 -11.99 -25.64 16.04
CA THR A 54 -11.27 -26.55 16.93
C THR A 54 -11.34 -27.99 16.43
N ALA A 55 -12.51 -28.45 15.97
CA ALA A 55 -12.68 -29.78 15.41
C ALA A 55 -11.88 -29.98 14.11
N ALA A 56 -11.89 -29.00 13.21
CA ALA A 56 -11.10 -29.02 11.98
C ALA A 56 -9.60 -29.09 12.26
N ASN A 57 -9.10 -28.23 13.16
CA ASN A 57 -7.69 -28.22 13.54
C ASN A 57 -7.27 -29.52 14.25
N ALA A 58 -8.10 -30.05 15.15
CA ALA A 58 -7.81 -31.31 15.87
C ALA A 58 -7.72 -32.53 14.94
N ALA A 59 -8.39 -32.48 13.78
CA ALA A 59 -8.30 -33.50 12.74
C ALA A 59 -7.10 -33.34 11.80
N GLY A 60 -6.20 -32.39 12.06
CA GLY A 60 -5.03 -32.08 11.23
C GLY A 60 -5.26 -30.99 10.19
N GLY A 61 -6.48 -30.42 10.14
CA GLY A 61 -6.85 -29.35 9.23
C GLY A 61 -8.16 -29.64 8.49
N GLY A 62 -8.70 -28.60 7.86
CA GLY A 62 -9.94 -28.73 7.10
C GLY A 62 -10.64 -27.41 6.81
N THR A 63 -11.79 -27.54 6.17
CA THR A 63 -12.63 -26.41 5.80
C THR A 63 -13.75 -26.25 6.80
N VAL A 64 -13.78 -25.12 7.51
CA VAL A 64 -14.93 -24.69 8.31
C VAL A 64 -15.89 -23.94 7.39
N ARG A 65 -17.01 -24.58 7.08
CA ARG A 65 -17.95 -24.11 6.06
C ARG A 65 -19.11 -23.35 6.67
N PHE A 66 -19.43 -22.22 6.05
CA PHE A 66 -20.63 -21.43 6.30
C PHE A 66 -21.54 -21.57 5.09
N THR A 67 -22.62 -22.34 5.23
CA THR A 67 -23.70 -22.38 4.24
C THR A 67 -24.51 -21.07 4.25
N SER A 68 -25.42 -20.88 3.31
CA SER A 68 -26.23 -19.65 3.28
C SER A 68 -26.97 -19.40 4.61
N GLY A 69 -26.97 -18.15 5.03
CA GLY A 69 -27.44 -17.67 6.33
C GLY A 69 -26.66 -16.47 6.82
N THR A 70 -27.12 -15.86 7.91
CA THR A 70 -26.43 -14.77 8.59
C THR A 70 -25.96 -15.24 9.96
N TYR A 71 -24.66 -15.26 10.20
CA TYR A 71 -24.04 -15.77 11.42
C TYR A 71 -23.53 -14.59 12.24
N LYS A 72 -24.10 -14.38 13.43
CA LYS A 72 -23.69 -13.25 14.25
C LYS A 72 -22.45 -13.60 15.07
N SER A 73 -21.35 -12.91 14.81
CA SER A 73 -20.15 -12.90 15.65
C SER A 73 -20.32 -11.83 16.72
N ALA A 74 -20.51 -12.25 17.97
CA ALA A 74 -20.55 -11.35 19.12
C ALA A 74 -19.28 -11.45 19.99
N ASN A 75 -18.41 -12.41 19.70
CA ASN A 75 -17.11 -12.60 20.32
C ASN A 75 -16.03 -12.67 19.24
N THR A 76 -14.78 -12.53 19.68
CA THR A 76 -13.61 -12.81 18.83
C THR A 76 -13.57 -14.29 18.52
N VAL A 77 -13.44 -14.63 17.24
CA VAL A 77 -13.21 -15.99 16.76
C VAL A 77 -11.70 -16.22 16.64
N HIS A 78 -11.20 -17.27 17.29
CA HIS A 78 -9.77 -17.59 17.33
C HIS A 78 -9.41 -18.59 16.24
N LEU A 79 -8.66 -18.12 15.25
CA LEU A 79 -8.19 -18.96 14.17
C LEU A 79 -7.14 -19.96 14.65
N LYS A 80 -7.00 -21.06 13.91
CA LYS A 80 -6.01 -22.11 14.15
C LYS A 80 -5.35 -22.51 12.84
N SER A 81 -4.12 -23.04 12.92
CA SER A 81 -3.38 -23.52 11.76
C SER A 81 -4.13 -24.61 10.99
N ASN A 82 -3.88 -24.69 9.68
CA ASN A 82 -4.45 -25.66 8.74
C ASN A 82 -5.99 -25.57 8.59
N VAL A 83 -6.60 -24.42 8.94
CA VAL A 83 -8.04 -24.20 8.85
C VAL A 83 -8.36 -23.17 7.75
N THR A 84 -9.27 -23.53 6.86
CA THR A 84 -9.87 -22.60 5.89
C THR A 84 -11.31 -22.28 6.29
N ILE A 85 -11.60 -21.01 6.50
CA ILE A 85 -12.95 -20.46 6.61
C ILE A 85 -13.52 -20.32 5.20
N GLN A 86 -14.54 -21.11 4.85
CA GLN A 86 -15.22 -21.02 3.55
C GLN A 86 -16.62 -20.45 3.73
N LEU A 87 -16.92 -19.35 3.05
CA LEU A 87 -18.26 -18.76 3.01
C LEU A 87 -18.92 -19.03 1.66
N ASP A 88 -19.96 -19.85 1.66
CA ASP A 88 -20.76 -20.08 0.46
C ASP A 88 -21.47 -18.79 0.00
N ALA A 89 -21.91 -18.77 -1.27
CA ALA A 89 -22.75 -17.70 -1.76
C ALA A 89 -24.00 -17.54 -0.86
N GLY A 90 -24.29 -16.30 -0.44
CA GLY A 90 -25.39 -16.00 0.47
C GLY A 90 -25.11 -16.31 1.94
N ALA A 91 -23.88 -16.69 2.32
CA ALA A 91 -23.43 -16.70 3.71
C ALA A 91 -22.91 -15.31 4.09
N THR A 92 -23.33 -14.81 5.26
CA THR A 92 -22.79 -13.58 5.85
C THR A 92 -22.39 -13.83 7.30
N ILE A 93 -21.16 -13.52 7.67
CA ILE A 93 -20.75 -13.42 9.09
C ILE A 93 -20.83 -11.95 9.47
N THR A 94 -21.69 -11.58 10.42
CA THR A 94 -21.90 -10.18 10.83
C THR A 94 -21.35 -9.92 12.23
N GLY A 95 -20.59 -8.83 12.38
CA GLY A 95 -20.15 -8.33 13.67
C GLY A 95 -21.30 -7.75 14.49
N SER A 96 -21.16 -7.78 15.81
CA SER A 96 -22.09 -7.23 16.80
C SER A 96 -21.52 -5.98 17.50
N SER A 97 -22.37 -5.10 18.03
CA SER A 97 -21.98 -4.01 18.94
C SER A 97 -21.75 -4.49 20.37
N ALA A 98 -21.39 -5.76 20.54
CA ALA A 98 -21.23 -6.37 21.86
C ALA A 98 -19.89 -5.94 22.46
N ASP A 99 -19.85 -5.78 23.78
CA ASP A 99 -18.65 -5.54 24.58
C ASP A 99 -17.98 -6.86 25.02
N THR A 100 -18.13 -7.90 24.18
CA THR A 100 -17.69 -9.27 24.48
C THR A 100 -16.65 -9.81 23.48
N TYR A 101 -16.08 -8.97 22.62
CA TYR A 101 -14.84 -9.31 21.91
C TYR A 101 -13.68 -9.38 22.90
N ASP A 102 -12.56 -9.93 22.45
CA ASP A 102 -11.35 -9.96 23.27
C ASP A 102 -10.90 -8.55 23.61
N LYS A 103 -10.39 -8.41 24.83
CA LYS A 103 -9.82 -7.14 25.29
C LYS A 103 -8.52 -6.87 24.55
N PRO A 104 -8.18 -5.60 24.29
CA PRO A 104 -6.86 -5.25 23.81
C PRO A 104 -5.80 -5.76 24.79
N GLU A 105 -4.78 -6.42 24.26
CA GLU A 105 -3.61 -6.84 25.02
C GLU A 105 -2.70 -5.64 25.34
N SER A 106 -1.97 -5.67 26.45
CA SER A 106 -0.96 -4.66 26.73
C SER A 106 0.15 -4.73 25.68
N ASN A 107 0.51 -3.60 25.06
CA ASN A 107 1.64 -3.51 24.15
C ASN A 107 2.59 -2.40 24.61
N GLN A 108 3.80 -2.76 25.02
CA GLN A 108 4.83 -1.80 25.47
C GLN A 108 5.42 -0.95 24.34
N TRP A 109 5.01 -1.19 23.09
CA TRP A 109 5.49 -0.50 21.89
C TRP A 109 4.43 0.42 21.28
N ASP A 110 3.31 0.65 21.97
CA ASP A 110 2.14 1.40 21.48
C ASP A 110 2.42 2.88 21.20
N ASP A 111 3.45 3.47 21.80
CA ASP A 111 3.91 4.84 21.52
C ASP A 111 4.37 5.06 20.06
N TYR A 112 4.72 4.01 19.32
CA TYR A 112 5.29 4.13 17.97
C TYR A 112 4.27 4.11 16.82
N GLN A 113 3.02 3.76 17.08
CA GLN A 113 1.98 3.73 16.06
C GLN A 113 0.63 4.12 16.69
N ASP A 114 -0.46 4.06 15.95
CA ASP A 114 -1.77 4.29 16.56
C ASP A 114 -2.29 3.04 17.29
N TYR A 115 -3.43 3.20 17.97
CA TYR A 115 -4.05 2.16 18.76
C TYR A 115 -4.37 0.91 17.93
N GLY A 116 -4.98 1.08 16.75
CA GLY A 116 -5.43 -0.03 15.91
C GLY A 116 -4.25 -0.88 15.43
N HIS A 117 -3.10 -0.25 15.19
CA HIS A 117 -1.86 -0.94 14.85
C HIS A 117 -1.13 -1.56 16.06
N SER A 118 -1.47 -1.16 17.29
CA SER A 118 -0.79 -1.59 18.52
C SER A 118 -1.46 -2.75 19.24
N HIS A 119 -2.76 -2.94 19.03
CA HIS A 119 -3.53 -4.00 19.70
C HIS A 119 -4.20 -4.90 18.66
N PHE A 120 -4.03 -6.21 18.80
CA PHE A 120 -4.37 -7.19 17.80
C PHE A 120 -5.58 -8.04 18.18
N HIS A 121 -5.81 -8.30 19.47
CA HIS A 121 -6.79 -9.31 19.92
C HIS A 121 -8.24 -8.86 19.70
N ASN A 122 -8.50 -7.56 19.82
CA ASN A 122 -9.82 -6.92 19.71
C ASN A 122 -10.32 -6.87 18.24
N ALA A 123 -10.57 -8.04 17.67
CA ALA A 123 -10.98 -8.25 16.28
C ALA A 123 -12.15 -9.23 16.18
N MET A 124 -12.85 -9.26 15.04
CA MET A 124 -13.80 -10.35 14.75
C MET A 124 -13.08 -11.69 14.58
N PHE A 125 -11.99 -11.71 13.82
CA PHE A 125 -11.12 -12.87 13.65
C PHE A 125 -9.69 -12.51 14.03
N TYR A 126 -9.13 -13.28 14.95
CA TYR A 126 -7.77 -13.11 15.44
C TYR A 126 -6.93 -14.37 15.23
N GLY A 127 -5.67 -14.18 14.86
CA GLY A 127 -4.67 -15.23 14.77
C GLY A 127 -3.24 -14.71 14.96
N ASP A 128 -2.43 -15.45 15.70
CA ASP A 128 -1.00 -15.20 15.88
C ASP A 128 -0.19 -16.48 15.67
N LYS A 129 0.92 -16.40 14.93
CA LYS A 129 1.84 -17.53 14.67
C LYS A 129 1.15 -18.77 14.09
N LEU A 130 0.21 -18.55 13.18
CA LEU A 130 -0.53 -19.63 12.52
C LEU A 130 0.10 -20.01 11.19
N THR A 131 -0.14 -21.24 10.76
CA THR A 131 0.32 -21.74 9.46
C THR A 131 -0.85 -22.27 8.64
N ASN A 132 -0.88 -22.04 7.33
CA ASN A 132 -1.90 -22.54 6.40
C ASN A 132 -3.33 -22.15 6.83
N ILE A 133 -3.63 -20.85 6.80
CA ILE A 133 -4.95 -20.29 7.12
C ILE A 133 -5.60 -19.72 5.87
N GLY A 134 -6.92 -19.84 5.76
CA GLY A 134 -7.64 -19.41 4.56
C GLY A 134 -8.99 -18.76 4.85
N PHE A 135 -9.37 -17.80 4.01
CA PHE A 135 -10.72 -17.29 3.86
C PHE A 135 -11.09 -17.38 2.38
N THR A 136 -12.11 -18.17 2.06
CA THR A 136 -12.47 -18.51 0.68
C THR A 136 -13.98 -18.48 0.45
N GLY A 137 -14.38 -18.50 -0.82
CA GLY A 137 -15.77 -18.60 -1.24
C GLY A 137 -16.31 -17.28 -1.78
N ALA A 138 -17.61 -17.10 -1.74
CA ALA A 138 -18.31 -15.95 -2.32
C ALA A 138 -19.24 -15.23 -1.32
N GLY A 139 -19.16 -15.60 -0.04
CA GLY A 139 -19.90 -14.94 1.03
C GLY A 139 -19.23 -13.66 1.54
N THR A 140 -19.86 -13.07 2.55
CA THR A 140 -19.44 -11.78 3.13
C THR A 140 -19.06 -11.91 4.60
N ILE A 141 -17.95 -11.28 5.00
CA ILE A 141 -17.68 -10.94 6.39
C ILE A 141 -17.93 -9.44 6.54
N ASP A 142 -18.83 -9.10 7.44
CA ASP A 142 -19.41 -7.78 7.57
C ASP A 142 -19.26 -7.31 9.02
N GLY A 143 -18.57 -6.22 9.30
CA GLY A 143 -18.50 -5.71 10.68
C GLY A 143 -19.85 -5.20 11.21
N GLY A 144 -20.89 -5.19 10.39
CA GLY A 144 -22.25 -4.84 10.79
C GLY A 144 -22.47 -3.33 10.98
N GLY A 145 -21.43 -2.51 10.78
CA GLY A 145 -21.39 -1.11 11.21
C GLY A 145 -21.18 -0.96 12.73
N ASN A 146 -20.73 -2.03 13.39
CA ASN A 146 -20.57 -2.08 14.85
C ASN A 146 -19.12 -1.96 15.32
N LEU A 147 -18.15 -2.10 14.41
CA LEU A 147 -16.73 -2.03 14.72
C LEU A 147 -16.29 -0.57 14.84
N ILE A 148 -15.37 -0.29 15.77
CA ILE A 148 -14.98 1.06 16.14
C ILE A 148 -13.98 1.64 15.15
N THR A 149 -14.24 2.86 14.66
CA THR A 149 -13.37 3.64 13.75
C THR A 149 -12.43 4.58 14.54
N GLY A 150 -11.75 4.03 15.55
CA GLY A 150 -10.95 4.80 16.49
C GLY A 150 -10.34 3.91 17.57
N ASN A 151 -10.37 4.38 18.82
CA ASN A 151 -9.87 3.63 19.97
C ASN A 151 -11.06 2.93 20.66
N PRO A 152 -11.26 1.62 20.47
CA PRO A 152 -12.33 0.87 21.14
C PRO A 152 -12.16 0.82 22.66
N LYS A 153 -13.28 0.70 23.36
CA LYS A 153 -13.29 0.30 24.78
C LYS A 153 -12.97 -1.18 24.89
N SER A 154 -12.54 -1.61 26.08
CA SER A 154 -12.37 -3.03 26.40
C SER A 154 -13.63 -3.83 26.06
N GLY A 155 -13.51 -4.83 25.20
CA GLY A 155 -14.61 -5.68 24.77
C GLY A 155 -15.23 -5.27 23.42
N GLU A 156 -14.90 -4.10 22.89
CA GLU A 156 -15.25 -3.68 21.54
C GLU A 156 -14.14 -4.07 20.55
N ALA A 157 -14.50 -4.38 19.30
CA ALA A 157 -13.56 -4.66 18.23
C ALA A 157 -13.47 -3.49 17.25
N ASP A 158 -12.30 -3.32 16.63
CA ASP A 158 -12.01 -2.26 15.66
C ASP A 158 -11.59 -2.79 14.29
N LYS A 159 -11.56 -4.11 14.11
CA LYS A 159 -11.12 -4.74 12.87
C LYS A 159 -11.83 -6.06 12.59
N ILE A 160 -11.99 -6.38 11.30
CA ILE A 160 -12.52 -7.70 10.90
C ILE A 160 -11.42 -8.76 11.05
N LEU A 161 -10.31 -8.61 10.33
CA LEU A 161 -9.19 -9.57 10.37
C LEU A 161 -7.97 -8.93 11.06
N SER A 162 -7.44 -9.63 12.05
CA SER A 162 -6.19 -9.29 12.73
C SER A 162 -5.27 -10.51 12.75
N LEU A 163 -4.31 -10.54 11.85
CA LEU A 163 -3.41 -11.68 11.66
C LEU A 163 -1.97 -11.23 11.86
N THR A 164 -1.28 -11.88 12.80
CA THR A 164 0.12 -11.57 13.09
C THR A 164 1.02 -12.80 12.97
N ARG A 165 2.23 -12.62 12.44
CA ARG A 165 3.29 -13.65 12.38
C ARG A 165 2.85 -14.97 11.74
N CYS A 166 1.90 -14.93 10.79
CA CYS A 166 1.38 -16.13 10.13
C CYS A 166 2.19 -16.50 8.89
N ASP A 167 2.19 -17.78 8.52
CA ASP A 167 2.83 -18.31 7.32
C ASP A 167 1.80 -19.08 6.46
N GLY A 168 1.57 -18.64 5.23
CA GLY A 168 0.58 -19.26 4.36
C GLY A 168 -0.83 -18.77 4.67
N LEU A 169 -1.17 -17.57 4.18
CA LEU A 169 -2.50 -16.99 4.24
C LEU A 169 -3.14 -16.94 2.85
N THR A 170 -4.35 -17.45 2.70
CA THR A 170 -5.18 -17.27 1.50
C THR A 170 -6.39 -16.39 1.79
N LEU A 171 -6.60 -15.31 1.01
CA LEU A 171 -7.81 -14.47 1.04
C LEU A 171 -8.42 -14.40 -0.36
N SER A 172 -9.38 -15.28 -0.68
CA SER A 172 -9.87 -15.42 -2.06
C SER A 172 -11.39 -15.38 -2.18
N GLY A 173 -11.89 -14.57 -3.12
CA GLY A 173 -13.31 -14.44 -3.51
C GLY A 173 -14.25 -13.82 -2.47
N VAL A 174 -13.90 -13.85 -1.18
CA VAL A 174 -14.74 -13.30 -0.11
C VAL A 174 -14.89 -11.79 -0.20
N LYS A 175 -15.98 -11.27 0.38
CA LYS A 175 -16.17 -9.83 0.59
C LYS A 175 -15.97 -9.46 2.05
N LEU A 176 -15.14 -8.45 2.33
CA LEU A 176 -15.08 -7.77 3.62
C LEU A 176 -15.82 -6.43 3.50
N ARG A 177 -16.67 -6.07 4.46
CA ARG A 177 -17.28 -4.73 4.46
C ARG A 177 -17.55 -4.19 5.85
N ARG A 178 -17.63 -2.86 5.96
CA ARG A 178 -17.87 -2.14 7.23
C ARG A 178 -16.88 -2.58 8.32
N GLY A 179 -15.59 -2.45 8.01
CA GLY A 179 -14.49 -3.02 8.76
C GLY A 179 -14.10 -2.31 10.07
N GLY A 180 -14.71 -1.17 10.40
CA GLY A 180 -14.26 -0.37 11.54
C GLY A 180 -12.96 0.39 11.21
N HIS A 181 -11.97 0.31 12.09
CA HIS A 181 -10.66 0.90 11.86
C HIS A 181 -9.94 0.23 10.68
N PHE A 182 -9.93 -1.11 10.61
CA PHE A 182 -9.30 -1.85 9.51
C PHE A 182 -10.15 -3.05 9.06
N ALA A 183 -10.39 -3.21 7.75
CA ALA A 183 -10.98 -4.47 7.28
C ALA A 183 -10.00 -5.64 7.43
N ALA A 184 -8.74 -5.46 7.04
CA ALA A 184 -7.73 -6.48 7.22
C ALA A 184 -6.39 -5.87 7.65
N LEU A 185 -5.90 -6.30 8.81
CA LEU A 185 -4.56 -6.00 9.31
C LEU A 185 -3.74 -7.29 9.32
N ILE A 186 -2.73 -7.34 8.45
CA ILE A 186 -1.81 -8.47 8.28
C ILE A 186 -0.40 -7.99 8.64
N ASN A 187 0.14 -8.40 9.79
CA ASN A 187 1.42 -7.89 10.29
C ASN A 187 2.45 -9.00 10.57
N GLY A 188 3.65 -8.89 9.99
CA GLY A 188 4.73 -9.84 10.26
C GLY A 188 4.55 -11.20 9.58
N CYS A 189 3.69 -11.30 8.57
CA CYS A 189 3.34 -12.56 7.92
C CYS A 189 4.27 -12.91 6.75
N THR A 190 4.18 -14.14 6.26
CA THR A 190 4.85 -14.56 5.03
C THR A 190 3.94 -15.47 4.19
N ASN A 191 4.17 -15.51 2.89
CA ASN A 191 3.41 -16.32 1.93
C ASN A 191 1.90 -15.99 1.96
N VAL A 192 1.56 -14.76 1.54
CA VAL A 192 0.18 -14.28 1.49
C VAL A 192 -0.32 -14.26 0.05
N VAL A 193 -1.42 -14.94 -0.22
CA VAL A 193 -2.03 -15.02 -1.55
C VAL A 193 -3.47 -14.54 -1.51
N SER A 194 -3.85 -13.71 -2.48
CA SER A 194 -5.22 -13.26 -2.66
C SER A 194 -5.60 -13.19 -4.13
N ASP A 195 -6.83 -13.62 -4.41
CA ASP A 195 -7.46 -13.50 -5.72
C ASP A 195 -8.93 -13.13 -5.55
N HIS A 196 -9.38 -12.09 -6.27
CA HIS A 196 -10.76 -11.60 -6.25
C HIS A 196 -11.30 -11.19 -4.86
N LEU A 197 -10.44 -10.74 -3.94
CA LEU A 197 -10.88 -10.17 -2.67
C LEU A 197 -11.61 -8.85 -2.89
N THR A 198 -12.81 -8.70 -2.31
CA THR A 198 -13.52 -7.42 -2.30
C THR A 198 -13.50 -6.81 -0.91
N ILE A 199 -13.12 -5.54 -0.78
CA ILE A 199 -13.20 -4.79 0.48
C ILE A 199 -13.99 -3.50 0.27
N ASP A 200 -14.97 -3.26 1.14
CA ASP A 200 -15.87 -2.12 1.09
C ASP A 200 -15.97 -1.45 2.46
N THR A 201 -15.07 -0.49 2.69
CA THR A 201 -14.95 0.35 3.89
C THR A 201 -15.07 1.83 3.55
N ALA A 202 -15.75 2.17 2.45
CA ALA A 202 -15.97 3.56 2.01
C ALA A 202 -16.72 4.43 3.03
N SER A 203 -17.41 3.82 4.00
CA SER A 203 -18.07 4.48 5.13
C SER A 203 -17.24 4.52 6.42
N ASP A 204 -16.06 3.89 6.44
CA ASP A 204 -15.34 3.56 7.67
C ASP A 204 -13.91 4.17 7.66
N ARG A 205 -12.85 3.36 7.74
CA ARG A 205 -11.44 3.79 7.61
C ARG A 205 -10.70 2.97 6.55
N ASP A 206 -9.56 2.33 6.87
CA ASP A 206 -8.70 1.70 5.87
C ASP A 206 -9.33 0.41 5.32
N GLY A 207 -8.92 0.04 4.11
CA GLY A 207 -9.20 -1.26 3.52
C GLY A 207 -8.25 -2.32 4.05
N TRP A 208 -7.14 -2.51 3.32
CA TRP A 208 -6.17 -3.57 3.59
C TRP A 208 -4.80 -3.02 3.96
N ASN A 209 -4.40 -3.28 5.21
CA ASN A 209 -3.08 -3.04 5.74
C ASN A 209 -2.19 -4.29 5.65
N ILE A 210 -1.12 -4.19 4.87
CA ILE A 210 -0.08 -5.22 4.73
C ILE A 210 1.19 -4.66 5.38
N ILE A 211 1.56 -5.21 6.52
CA ILE A 211 2.55 -4.64 7.41
C ILE A 211 3.68 -5.65 7.59
N SER A 212 4.92 -5.25 7.33
CA SER A 212 6.09 -6.10 7.57
C SER A 212 5.93 -7.54 7.07
N THR A 213 5.48 -7.70 5.82
CA THR A 213 5.04 -8.99 5.28
C THR A 213 5.85 -9.34 4.03
N THR A 214 6.21 -10.61 3.88
CA THR A 214 7.03 -11.08 2.75
C THR A 214 6.29 -12.07 1.86
N ASN A 215 6.66 -12.11 0.57
CA ASN A 215 6.10 -13.03 -0.42
C ASN A 215 4.56 -12.88 -0.54
N VAL A 216 4.14 -11.74 -1.06
CA VAL A 216 2.72 -11.39 -1.20
C VAL A 216 2.32 -11.39 -2.68
N THR A 217 1.23 -12.07 -3.01
CA THR A 217 0.61 -12.02 -4.34
C THR A 217 -0.85 -11.63 -4.21
N ILE A 218 -1.24 -10.50 -4.83
CA ILE A 218 -2.63 -10.01 -4.83
C ILE A 218 -3.07 -9.86 -6.28
N THR A 219 -4.19 -10.50 -6.61
CA THR A 219 -4.74 -10.51 -7.96
C THR A 219 -6.22 -10.11 -7.93
N ASN A 220 -6.63 -9.26 -8.87
CA ASN A 220 -8.04 -8.93 -9.11
C ASN A 220 -8.81 -8.37 -7.90
N ALA A 221 -8.11 -7.74 -6.95
CA ALA A 221 -8.75 -7.18 -5.77
C ALA A 221 -9.59 -5.92 -6.11
N SER A 222 -10.71 -5.73 -5.43
CA SER A 222 -11.55 -4.53 -5.54
C SER A 222 -11.72 -3.91 -4.16
N ILE A 223 -11.08 -2.76 -3.91
CA ILE A 223 -11.04 -2.13 -2.59
C ILE A 223 -11.53 -0.69 -2.69
N ALA A 224 -12.62 -0.39 -1.98
CA ALA A 224 -13.10 0.96 -1.74
C ALA A 224 -13.02 1.25 -0.24
N ALA A 225 -12.27 2.28 0.13
CA ALA A 225 -12.05 2.66 1.53
C ALA A 225 -12.36 4.13 1.75
N ASN A 226 -12.68 4.52 2.99
CA ASN A 226 -12.71 5.93 3.33
C ASN A 226 -11.28 6.45 3.51
N ASP A 227 -10.46 5.73 4.29
CA ASP A 227 -9.05 6.08 4.50
C ASP A 227 -8.16 5.40 3.44
N ASP A 228 -7.02 4.82 3.80
CA ASP A 228 -6.14 4.20 2.83
C ASP A 228 -6.71 2.86 2.29
N ALA A 229 -6.77 2.71 0.96
CA ALA A 229 -7.42 1.54 0.35
C ALA A 229 -6.54 0.29 0.39
N LEU A 230 -5.37 0.32 -0.27
CA LEU A 230 -4.35 -0.71 -0.17
C LEU A 230 -3.03 -0.07 0.29
N VAL A 231 -2.57 -0.46 1.47
CA VAL A 231 -1.43 0.19 2.11
C VAL A 231 -0.39 -0.81 2.60
N PHE A 232 0.87 -0.49 2.32
CA PHE A 232 2.04 -1.23 2.74
C PHE A 232 2.75 -0.43 3.84
N LYS A 233 2.91 -1.05 5.00
CA LYS A 233 3.55 -0.42 6.15
C LYS A 233 4.65 -1.30 6.72
N SER A 234 5.42 -0.72 7.61
CA SER A 234 6.32 -1.44 8.50
C SER A 234 6.34 -0.70 9.83
N ASP A 235 5.79 -1.30 10.88
CA ASP A 235 5.70 -0.68 12.21
C ASP A 235 6.69 -1.32 13.19
N TYR A 236 6.58 -0.95 14.47
CA TYR A 236 7.32 -1.57 15.57
C TYR A 236 6.40 -2.27 16.57
N ALA A 237 5.14 -2.52 16.20
CA ALA A 237 4.10 -3.02 17.11
C ALA A 237 4.41 -4.44 17.62
N LEU A 238 5.14 -5.23 16.83
CA LEU A 238 5.62 -6.56 17.20
C LEU A 238 7.00 -6.54 17.91
N GLY A 239 7.48 -5.37 18.31
CA GLY A 239 8.70 -5.18 19.11
C GLY A 239 10.01 -5.26 18.36
N ALA A 240 9.97 -5.32 17.04
CA ALA A 240 11.16 -5.37 16.19
C ALA A 240 10.87 -4.75 14.82
N LYS A 241 11.94 -4.34 14.13
CA LYS A 241 11.90 -4.11 12.68
C LYS A 241 11.85 -5.47 12.00
N LEU A 242 10.77 -5.74 11.28
CA LEU A 242 10.55 -7.02 10.62
C LEU A 242 10.79 -6.91 9.10
N PRO A 243 11.15 -8.02 8.42
CA PRO A 243 11.31 -8.05 6.97
C PRO A 243 10.04 -7.66 6.22
N ASN A 244 10.20 -7.06 5.05
CA ASN A 244 9.09 -6.66 4.19
C ASN A 244 9.53 -6.67 2.72
N GLY A 245 8.70 -7.16 1.81
CA GLY A 245 9.05 -7.19 0.38
C GLY A 245 8.71 -8.46 -0.37
N ASN A 246 9.09 -8.50 -1.65
CA ASN A 246 8.63 -9.49 -2.62
C ASN A 246 7.09 -9.50 -2.71
N VAL A 247 6.55 -8.41 -3.24
CA VAL A 247 5.11 -8.18 -3.36
C VAL A 247 4.74 -7.94 -4.82
N THR A 248 3.75 -8.68 -5.29
CA THR A 248 3.15 -8.48 -6.62
C THR A 248 1.66 -8.20 -6.47
N VAL A 249 1.20 -7.11 -7.08
CA VAL A 249 -0.22 -6.75 -7.16
C VAL A 249 -0.60 -6.55 -8.62
N THR A 250 -1.59 -7.31 -9.10
CA THR A 250 -2.05 -7.22 -10.49
C THR A 250 -3.56 -7.09 -10.61
N GLY A 251 -4.05 -6.22 -11.50
CA GLY A 251 -5.47 -6.18 -11.86
C GLY A 251 -6.39 -5.58 -10.79
N ALA A 252 -5.85 -4.82 -9.83
CA ALA A 252 -6.65 -4.28 -8.73
C ALA A 252 -7.44 -3.01 -9.11
N LYS A 253 -8.60 -2.83 -8.48
CA LYS A 253 -9.43 -1.62 -8.55
C LYS A 253 -9.48 -0.96 -7.17
N LEU A 254 -9.01 0.28 -7.06
CA LEU A 254 -8.81 0.97 -5.79
C LEU A 254 -9.53 2.32 -5.77
N SER A 255 -10.12 2.67 -4.63
CA SER A 255 -10.61 4.03 -4.37
C SER A 255 -10.54 4.39 -2.89
N ALA A 256 -10.25 5.66 -2.61
CA ALA A 256 -10.16 6.22 -1.27
C ALA A 256 -10.95 7.53 -1.18
N VAL A 257 -11.89 7.63 -0.23
CA VAL A 257 -12.74 8.83 -0.08
C VAL A 257 -11.99 9.99 0.54
N CYS A 258 -11.19 9.81 1.59
CA CYS A 258 -10.41 10.87 2.22
C CYS A 258 -8.94 10.87 1.83
N CYS A 259 -8.40 9.68 1.54
CA CYS A 259 -6.99 9.45 1.75
C CYS A 259 -6.31 8.80 0.53
N ASN A 260 -5.45 7.80 0.69
CA ASN A 260 -4.62 7.30 -0.40
C ASN A 260 -5.18 6.00 -1.00
N ALA A 261 -5.13 5.86 -2.33
CA ALA A 261 -5.58 4.62 -2.97
C ALA A 261 -4.53 3.50 -2.88
N LEU A 262 -3.27 3.81 -3.19
CA LEU A 262 -2.14 2.88 -3.10
C LEU A 262 -0.97 3.56 -2.41
N MET A 263 -0.52 3.03 -1.26
CA MET A 263 0.37 3.77 -0.36
C MET A 263 1.47 2.90 0.25
N PHE A 264 2.67 3.47 0.36
CA PHE A 264 3.67 3.06 1.34
C PHE A 264 3.68 4.04 2.52
N GLY A 265 3.48 3.53 3.73
CA GLY A 265 3.51 4.29 4.99
C GLY A 265 2.12 4.60 5.56
N SER A 266 2.00 5.47 6.56
CA SER A 266 3.06 6.33 7.08
C SER A 266 4.10 5.62 7.96
N GLU A 267 3.69 4.57 8.68
CA GLU A 267 4.55 3.70 9.50
C GLU A 267 5.57 3.01 8.59
N THR A 268 6.82 3.44 8.70
CA THR A 268 7.91 3.05 7.78
C THR A 268 9.20 2.80 8.55
N CYS A 269 9.16 1.83 9.46
CA CYS A 269 10.23 1.38 10.32
C CYS A 269 11.26 0.48 9.61
N GLY A 270 10.75 -0.57 8.96
CA GLY A 270 11.51 -1.57 8.21
C GLY A 270 11.55 -1.27 6.72
N ASP A 271 12.64 -1.67 6.07
CA ASP A 271 12.91 -1.39 4.66
C ASP A 271 11.93 -2.14 3.72
N PHE A 272 11.72 -1.58 2.53
CA PHE A 272 10.83 -2.10 1.49
C PHE A 272 11.63 -2.36 0.20
N THR A 273 11.53 -3.57 -0.37
CA THR A 273 12.17 -3.93 -1.64
C THR A 273 11.41 -5.03 -2.40
N GLY A 274 11.49 -5.03 -3.74
CA GLY A 274 10.86 -6.03 -4.61
C GLY A 274 9.34 -5.87 -4.68
N TYR A 275 8.86 -4.71 -5.10
CA TYR A 275 7.43 -4.43 -5.25
C TYR A 275 7.04 -4.20 -6.71
N HIS A 276 6.06 -4.95 -7.19
CA HIS A 276 5.56 -4.86 -8.56
C HIS A 276 4.05 -4.65 -8.57
N PHE A 277 3.61 -3.54 -9.17
CA PHE A 277 2.21 -3.17 -9.34
C PHE A 277 1.90 -3.07 -10.83
N SER A 278 0.89 -3.83 -11.30
CA SER A 278 0.50 -3.75 -12.71
C SER A 278 -1.01 -3.84 -12.96
N GLY A 279 -1.49 -3.16 -14.00
CA GLY A 279 -2.89 -3.22 -14.41
C GLY A 279 -3.84 -2.67 -13.34
N ILE A 280 -3.48 -1.57 -12.69
CA ILE A 280 -4.25 -0.99 -11.57
C ILE A 280 -5.17 0.12 -12.08
N THR A 281 -6.42 0.11 -11.61
CA THR A 281 -7.38 1.20 -11.83
C THR A 281 -7.67 1.92 -10.53
N ILE A 282 -7.47 3.23 -10.49
CA ILE A 282 -7.79 4.10 -9.34
C ILE A 282 -8.92 5.05 -9.75
N THR A 283 -10.01 5.09 -8.99
CA THR A 283 -11.20 5.92 -9.31
C THR A 283 -11.52 6.99 -8.26
N GLY A 284 -10.52 7.37 -7.46
CA GLY A 284 -10.62 8.49 -6.52
C GLY A 284 -9.62 8.34 -5.38
N ALA A 285 -9.00 9.46 -4.97
CA ALA A 285 -8.17 9.55 -3.78
C ALA A 285 -8.01 11.01 -3.34
N HIS A 286 -8.55 11.42 -2.20
CA HIS A 286 -8.46 12.82 -1.74
C HIS A 286 -7.15 13.17 -1.01
N LYS A 287 -6.21 12.21 -0.88
CA LYS A 287 -4.77 12.47 -0.73
C LYS A 287 -4.04 12.05 -1.99
N SER A 288 -3.45 10.86 -2.03
CA SER A 288 -2.60 10.43 -3.15
C SER A 288 -3.20 9.27 -3.92
N GLY A 289 -3.10 9.31 -5.25
CA GLY A 289 -3.36 8.12 -6.07
C GLY A 289 -2.32 7.04 -5.73
N ILE A 290 -1.05 7.37 -5.97
CA ILE A 290 0.12 6.61 -5.54
C ILE A 290 0.93 7.45 -4.57
N GLY A 291 1.05 6.98 -3.32
CA GLY A 291 1.85 7.63 -2.28
C GLY A 291 3.02 6.76 -1.84
N ILE A 292 4.19 7.38 -1.67
CA ILE A 292 5.38 6.74 -1.12
C ILE A 292 5.99 7.68 -0.09
N VAL A 293 5.92 7.33 1.19
CA VAL A 293 6.56 8.14 2.24
C VAL A 293 7.52 7.30 3.07
N SER A 294 8.71 7.83 3.28
CA SER A 294 9.67 7.30 4.24
C SER A 294 9.75 8.28 5.41
N MET A 295 9.09 7.95 6.51
CA MET A 295 8.92 8.84 7.68
C MET A 295 9.74 8.37 8.88
N ASP A 296 9.89 7.06 9.06
CA ASP A 296 10.43 6.45 10.29
C ASP A 296 11.76 5.71 10.08
N GLY A 297 12.46 6.04 8.98
CA GLY A 297 13.82 5.61 8.71
C GLY A 297 13.96 4.44 7.73
N ALA A 298 12.87 3.94 7.15
CA ALA A 298 12.94 2.90 6.13
C ALA A 298 13.64 3.37 4.85
N LYS A 299 14.34 2.43 4.22
CA LYS A 299 14.77 2.52 2.83
C LYS A 299 13.71 1.88 1.96
N ILE A 300 13.13 2.64 1.03
CA ILE A 300 12.15 2.16 0.05
C ILE A 300 12.86 2.11 -1.30
N SER A 301 12.99 0.91 -1.87
CA SER A 301 13.67 0.73 -3.15
C SER A 301 13.12 -0.40 -3.99
N ASP A 302 13.46 -0.46 -5.28
CA ASP A 302 13.04 -1.56 -6.17
C ASP A 302 11.51 -1.69 -6.22
N VAL A 303 10.87 -0.60 -6.63
CA VAL A 303 9.40 -0.47 -6.72
C VAL A 303 9.00 -0.11 -8.15
N HIS A 304 8.17 -0.94 -8.76
CA HIS A 304 7.80 -0.84 -10.15
C HIS A 304 6.29 -0.75 -10.33
N TYR A 305 5.83 0.34 -10.93
CA TYR A 305 4.44 0.57 -11.32
C TYR A 305 4.33 0.52 -12.83
N ARG A 306 3.40 -0.29 -13.35
CA ARG A 306 3.14 -0.40 -14.79
C ARG A 306 1.64 -0.43 -15.10
N ASP A 307 1.23 0.15 -16.22
CA ASP A 307 -0.14 0.03 -16.74
C ASP A 307 -1.19 0.47 -15.70
N ILE A 308 -1.08 1.71 -15.24
CA ILE A 308 -1.99 2.27 -14.21
C ILE A 308 -2.83 3.40 -14.79
N THR A 309 -4.13 3.34 -14.50
CA THR A 309 -5.06 4.42 -14.82
C THR A 309 -5.63 5.03 -13.54
N MET A 310 -5.66 6.35 -13.47
CA MET A 310 -6.16 7.09 -12.32
C MET A 310 -7.20 8.12 -12.76
N SER A 311 -8.26 8.26 -11.98
CA SER A 311 -9.19 9.38 -12.09
C SER A 311 -9.60 9.90 -10.72
N GLY A 312 -9.83 11.20 -10.61
CA GLY A 312 -10.33 11.80 -9.37
C GLY A 312 -9.32 11.84 -8.21
N THR A 313 -8.01 11.82 -8.50
CA THR A 313 -6.97 11.87 -7.45
C THR A 313 -6.57 13.32 -7.15
N TYR A 314 -6.37 13.64 -5.88
CA TYR A 314 -5.93 14.96 -5.43
C TYR A 314 -4.43 15.18 -5.60
N SER A 315 -3.60 14.16 -5.37
CA SER A 315 -2.17 14.16 -5.69
C SER A 315 -1.84 12.85 -6.42
N PRO A 316 -1.74 12.83 -7.76
CA PRO A 316 -1.62 11.59 -8.51
C PRO A 316 -0.45 10.73 -8.06
N ILE A 317 0.72 11.33 -7.92
CA ILE A 317 1.96 10.69 -7.47
C ILE A 317 2.63 11.60 -6.44
N MET A 318 2.87 11.06 -5.25
CA MET A 318 3.54 11.75 -4.14
C MET A 318 4.67 10.90 -3.59
N MET A 319 5.87 11.46 -3.55
CA MET A 319 7.03 10.90 -2.85
C MET A 319 7.52 11.88 -1.79
N LYS A 320 7.69 11.43 -0.54
CA LYS A 320 8.23 12.26 0.54
C LYS A 320 9.15 11.49 1.48
N ILE A 321 10.34 12.03 1.71
CA ILE A 321 11.19 11.64 2.83
C ILE A 321 10.97 12.65 3.96
N GLY A 322 10.56 12.16 5.12
CA GLY A 322 10.31 12.94 6.32
C GLY A 322 11.16 12.50 7.50
N THR A 323 11.04 13.22 8.61
CA THR A 323 11.87 13.03 9.80
C THR A 323 11.03 12.76 11.04
N ARG A 324 9.90 12.04 10.87
CA ARG A 324 9.02 11.66 11.99
C ARG A 324 9.72 10.72 12.96
N LYS A 325 10.50 9.76 12.43
CA LYS A 325 11.41 8.89 13.20
C LYS A 325 10.72 8.12 14.33
N ARG A 326 9.44 7.78 14.15
CA ARG A 326 8.64 7.07 15.15
C ARG A 326 8.82 5.57 14.98
N CYS A 327 9.98 5.09 15.41
CA CYS A 327 10.33 3.68 15.43
C CYS A 327 11.23 3.38 16.63
N GLY A 328 11.25 2.12 17.08
CA GLY A 328 12.23 1.65 18.05
C GLY A 328 13.68 1.89 17.58
N ASN A 329 14.60 2.00 18.54
CA ASN A 329 16.05 2.11 18.33
C ASN A 329 16.55 3.42 17.66
N ASN A 330 15.84 4.54 17.83
CA ASN A 330 16.26 5.87 17.38
C ASN A 330 16.65 5.92 15.88
N PRO A 331 15.68 5.78 14.96
CA PRO A 331 15.97 5.66 13.54
C PRO A 331 16.60 6.92 12.94
N GLY A 332 17.44 6.70 11.91
CA GLY A 332 17.93 7.76 11.03
C GLY A 332 16.85 8.32 10.09
N VAL A 333 17.27 9.14 9.14
CA VAL A 333 16.41 9.53 8.00
C VAL A 333 16.48 8.41 6.95
N GLY A 334 15.32 8.04 6.40
CA GLY A 334 15.24 6.98 5.40
C GLY A 334 15.57 7.46 3.98
N SER A 335 15.28 6.62 2.98
CA SER A 335 15.53 6.92 1.57
C SER A 335 14.43 6.36 0.66
N ILE A 336 14.26 6.97 -0.51
CA ILE A 336 13.40 6.47 -1.59
C ILE A 336 14.25 6.44 -2.86
N SER A 337 14.46 5.27 -3.46
CA SER A 337 15.29 5.15 -4.66
C SER A 337 14.98 3.95 -5.55
N GLY A 338 15.25 4.03 -6.86
CA GLY A 338 15.06 2.88 -7.76
C GLY A 338 13.57 2.60 -7.99
N ILE A 339 12.83 3.64 -8.39
CA ILE A 339 11.39 3.59 -8.59
C ILE A 339 11.08 3.80 -10.08
N THR A 340 10.26 2.93 -10.67
CA THR A 340 9.84 3.11 -12.07
C THR A 340 8.33 3.24 -12.20
N PHE A 341 7.91 4.19 -13.01
CA PHE A 341 6.52 4.37 -13.43
C PHE A 341 6.46 4.22 -14.95
N ASP A 342 5.77 3.21 -15.44
CA ASP A 342 5.68 2.86 -16.85
C ASP A 342 4.22 2.84 -17.32
N ASN A 343 3.89 3.59 -18.37
CA ASN A 343 2.55 3.65 -18.94
C ASN A 343 1.46 3.99 -17.90
N ILE A 344 1.52 5.21 -17.35
CA ILE A 344 0.54 5.69 -16.37
C ILE A 344 -0.25 6.86 -16.94
N THR A 345 -1.57 6.79 -16.86
CA THR A 345 -2.45 7.91 -17.24
C THR A 345 -3.29 8.33 -16.04
N GLY A 346 -3.37 9.63 -15.75
CA GLY A 346 -4.09 10.14 -14.59
C GLY A 346 -4.86 11.42 -14.86
N THR A 347 -6.12 11.47 -14.41
CA THR A 347 -6.85 12.73 -14.23
C THR A 347 -6.94 13.09 -12.76
N HIS A 348 -6.69 14.37 -12.49
CA HIS A 348 -6.56 14.91 -11.14
C HIS A 348 -7.74 15.81 -10.80
N THR A 349 -8.14 15.84 -9.54
CA THR A 349 -9.15 16.77 -9.00
C THR A 349 -8.59 17.65 -7.87
N GLY A 350 -9.03 18.91 -7.77
CA GLY A 350 -8.56 19.88 -6.74
C GLY A 350 -7.25 20.60 -7.06
N SER A 351 -7.17 21.93 -6.89
CA SER A 351 -6.05 22.75 -7.40
C SER A 351 -4.84 22.88 -6.47
N ASN A 352 -4.91 22.36 -5.24
CA ASN A 352 -3.94 22.66 -4.18
C ASN A 352 -2.72 21.74 -4.17
N PHE A 353 -2.80 20.57 -4.80
CA PHE A 353 -1.69 19.64 -4.89
C PHE A 353 -1.25 19.47 -6.33
N SER A 354 -0.01 19.05 -6.46
CA SER A 354 0.68 18.79 -7.71
C SER A 354 1.48 17.49 -7.52
N PRO A 355 1.72 16.69 -8.56
CA PRO A 355 2.68 15.60 -8.48
C PRO A 355 4.00 16.08 -7.87
N THR A 356 4.43 15.44 -6.78
CA THR A 356 5.48 15.99 -5.91
C THR A 356 6.53 14.92 -5.59
N ILE A 357 7.79 15.33 -5.68
CA ILE A 357 8.95 14.58 -5.19
C ILE A 357 9.66 15.46 -4.16
N TRP A 358 9.71 15.00 -2.91
CA TRP A 358 10.26 15.75 -1.79
C TRP A 358 11.30 14.91 -1.02
N GLY A 359 12.58 15.19 -1.22
CA GLY A 359 13.66 14.72 -0.34
C GLY A 359 13.74 15.55 0.94
N ALA A 360 14.32 14.99 2.00
CA ALA A 360 14.37 15.66 3.30
C ALA A 360 15.42 16.79 3.34
N ASP A 361 16.60 16.54 2.76
CA ASP A 361 17.71 17.49 2.68
C ASP A 361 18.70 17.08 1.58
N SER A 362 19.85 17.77 1.47
CA SER A 362 20.86 17.53 0.45
C SER A 362 21.54 16.15 0.53
N GLY A 363 21.52 15.50 1.70
CA GLY A 363 22.04 14.15 1.94
C GLY A 363 20.98 13.04 1.83
N HIS A 364 19.69 13.40 1.91
CA HIS A 364 18.56 12.46 1.90
C HIS A 364 17.60 12.79 0.77
N ARG A 365 18.10 12.64 -0.46
CA ARG A 365 17.36 12.91 -1.70
C ARG A 365 16.46 11.73 -2.05
N VAL A 366 15.34 12.02 -2.72
CA VAL A 366 14.67 10.98 -3.51
C VAL A 366 15.48 10.79 -4.79
N SER A 367 15.90 9.57 -5.09
CA SER A 367 16.83 9.32 -6.19
C SER A 367 16.43 8.22 -7.15
N ASP A 368 17.02 8.20 -8.36
CA ASP A 368 16.87 7.11 -9.32
C ASP A 368 15.39 6.75 -9.58
N VAL A 369 14.64 7.74 -10.07
CA VAL A 369 13.22 7.58 -10.40
C VAL A 369 13.01 7.83 -11.88
N THR A 370 12.40 6.87 -12.57
CA THR A 370 12.10 7.00 -14.01
C THR A 370 10.60 6.95 -14.25
N PHE A 371 10.10 7.97 -14.94
CA PHE A 371 8.74 8.06 -15.46
C PHE A 371 8.79 7.86 -16.98
N THR A 372 8.25 6.75 -17.48
CA THR A 372 8.16 6.42 -18.91
C THR A 372 6.70 6.38 -19.32
N GLY A 373 6.29 7.21 -20.29
CA GLY A 373 4.89 7.18 -20.76
C GLY A 373 3.89 7.65 -19.69
N VAL A 374 4.28 8.55 -18.78
CA VAL A 374 3.40 9.06 -17.73
C VAL A 374 2.68 10.32 -18.22
N ARG A 375 1.35 10.28 -18.30
CA ARG A 375 0.51 11.35 -18.87
C ARG A 375 -0.50 11.81 -17.83
N LEU A 376 -0.37 13.06 -17.39
CA LEU A 376 -1.23 13.63 -16.35
C LEU A 376 -2.02 14.82 -16.87
N ASN A 377 -3.33 14.84 -16.61
CA ASN A 377 -4.17 16.01 -16.81
C ASN A 377 -4.59 16.57 -15.45
N VAL A 378 -4.15 17.79 -15.14
CA VAL A 378 -4.40 18.46 -13.85
C VAL A 378 -5.49 19.54 -13.94
N PRO A 379 -6.13 19.97 -12.84
CA PRO A 379 -7.18 20.98 -12.90
C PRO A 379 -6.72 22.34 -13.40
N GLY A 380 -5.48 22.71 -13.12
CA GLY A 380 -4.95 24.05 -13.35
C GLY A 380 -5.73 25.14 -12.62
N GLY A 381 -5.81 26.34 -13.21
CA GLY A 381 -6.64 27.44 -12.73
C GLY A 381 -6.00 28.38 -11.69
N ASN A 382 -4.71 28.24 -11.39
CA ASN A 382 -3.99 29.22 -10.56
C ASN A 382 -3.40 30.35 -11.40
N GLY A 383 -3.19 31.52 -10.80
CA GLY A 383 -2.42 32.60 -11.42
C GLY A 383 -0.92 32.38 -11.37
N THR A 384 -0.15 33.32 -11.91
CA THR A 384 1.31 33.36 -11.73
C THR A 384 1.65 33.53 -10.25
N MET A 385 2.66 32.81 -9.76
CA MET A 385 3.09 32.87 -8.37
C MET A 385 4.61 32.84 -8.22
N GLY A 386 5.11 33.18 -7.02
CA GLY A 386 6.52 33.04 -6.67
C GLY A 386 6.95 31.58 -6.68
N THR A 387 8.15 31.32 -7.17
CA THR A 387 8.68 29.97 -7.40
C THR A 387 9.66 29.50 -6.33
N GLY A 388 9.62 30.14 -5.16
CA GLY A 388 10.40 29.74 -3.99
C GLY A 388 9.96 28.38 -3.45
N VAL A 389 10.85 27.74 -2.69
CA VAL A 389 10.55 26.49 -2.00
C VAL A 389 9.39 26.72 -1.03
N PRO A 390 8.28 25.96 -1.12
CA PRO A 390 7.16 26.12 -0.21
C PRO A 390 7.52 25.62 1.20
N SER A 391 6.75 26.03 2.20
CA SER A 391 6.89 25.53 3.57
C SER A 391 6.66 24.01 3.63
N ASN A 392 7.26 23.34 4.62
CA ASN A 392 7.07 21.91 4.85
C ASN A 392 7.15 21.56 6.34
N THR A 393 6.17 20.80 6.83
CA THR A 393 6.26 20.12 8.12
C THR A 393 6.93 18.76 7.94
N ALA A 394 8.20 18.63 8.33
CA ALA A 394 9.02 17.45 8.05
C ALA A 394 8.52 16.15 8.74
N THR A 395 7.77 16.27 9.84
CA THR A 395 7.22 15.14 10.61
C THR A 395 5.81 14.72 10.17
N ASP A 396 5.16 15.50 9.30
CA ASP A 396 3.82 15.20 8.76
C ASP A 396 3.97 14.64 7.34
N TYR A 397 3.41 13.46 7.08
CA TYR A 397 3.52 12.79 5.77
C TYR A 397 2.50 13.29 4.74
N ASN A 398 1.42 13.97 5.17
CA ASN A 398 0.29 14.28 4.31
C ASN A 398 0.68 15.27 3.20
N PRO A 399 0.09 15.23 1.99
CA PRO A 399 0.39 16.19 0.94
C PRO A 399 0.23 17.66 1.36
N LYS A 400 -0.74 17.95 2.23
CA LYS A 400 -0.99 19.28 2.81
C LYS A 400 0.10 19.81 3.74
N SER A 401 1.02 18.96 4.19
CA SER A 401 2.17 19.37 5.01
C SER A 401 3.16 20.23 4.25
N ILE A 402 3.14 20.15 2.91
CA ILE A 402 3.89 21.02 2.01
C ILE A 402 2.93 22.10 1.55
N GLY A 403 3.38 23.36 1.55
CA GLY A 403 2.61 24.50 1.05
C GLY A 403 2.22 24.37 -0.42
N THR A 404 1.57 25.40 -0.96
CA THR A 404 1.15 25.42 -2.37
C THR A 404 2.36 25.22 -3.29
N ARG A 405 2.28 24.21 -4.18
CA ARG A 405 3.37 23.92 -5.11
C ARG A 405 3.46 25.03 -6.16
N PRO A 406 4.67 25.53 -6.46
CA PRO A 406 4.88 26.61 -7.43
C PRO A 406 4.76 26.18 -8.90
N SER A 407 4.37 24.94 -9.18
CA SER A 407 4.13 24.39 -10.51
C SER A 407 2.70 23.83 -10.58
N TYR A 408 2.07 23.81 -11.76
CA TYR A 408 0.82 23.07 -11.90
C TYR A 408 1.06 21.57 -12.02
N GLY A 409 2.13 21.18 -12.72
CA GLY A 409 2.56 19.80 -12.94
C GLY A 409 3.54 19.33 -11.87
N TRP A 410 4.79 19.06 -12.23
CA TRP A 410 5.76 18.39 -11.36
C TRP A 410 6.55 19.35 -10.47
N TYR A 411 6.47 19.15 -9.14
CA TYR A 411 7.33 19.83 -8.17
C TYR A 411 8.39 18.87 -7.60
N LEU A 412 9.67 19.20 -7.80
CA LEU A 412 10.81 18.40 -7.32
C LEU A 412 11.66 19.22 -6.36
N HIS A 413 11.94 18.66 -5.19
CA HIS A 413 12.80 19.27 -4.17
C HIS A 413 13.71 18.21 -3.56
N TYR A 414 15.02 18.48 -3.52
CA TYR A 414 16.04 17.51 -3.08
C TYR A 414 15.87 16.15 -3.78
N ALA A 415 15.94 16.17 -5.11
CA ALA A 415 15.89 14.96 -5.93
C ALA A 415 17.24 14.73 -6.66
N ALA A 416 17.50 13.49 -7.08
CA ALA A 416 18.69 13.13 -7.85
C ALA A 416 18.41 12.04 -8.90
N GLY A 417 18.84 12.20 -10.15
CA GLY A 417 18.66 11.13 -11.14
C GLY A 417 17.20 10.88 -11.49
N ILE A 418 16.40 11.95 -11.64
CA ILE A 418 14.99 11.86 -12.01
C ILE A 418 14.85 12.00 -13.53
N ARG A 419 14.16 11.04 -14.16
CA ARG A 419 14.03 10.98 -15.62
C ARG A 419 12.57 10.95 -16.02
N PHE A 420 12.15 11.89 -16.85
CA PHE A 420 10.88 11.87 -17.55
C PHE A 420 11.15 11.51 -19.01
N VAL A 421 10.56 10.42 -19.48
CA VAL A 421 10.73 9.87 -20.83
C VAL A 421 9.35 9.71 -21.46
N ASN A 422 9.13 10.28 -22.65
CA ASN A 422 7.85 10.17 -23.37
C ASN A 422 6.62 10.50 -22.50
N SER A 423 6.76 11.48 -21.61
CA SER A 423 5.78 11.80 -20.56
C SER A 423 5.17 13.17 -20.80
N SER A 424 3.96 13.41 -20.29
CA SER A 424 3.28 14.69 -20.47
C SER A 424 2.54 15.18 -19.22
N VAL A 425 2.39 16.49 -19.15
CA VAL A 425 1.48 17.14 -18.20
C VAL A 425 0.70 18.27 -18.88
N GLU A 426 -0.62 18.21 -18.73
CA GLU A 426 -1.59 19.13 -19.31
C GLU A 426 -2.54 19.64 -18.22
N PHE A 427 -3.33 20.66 -18.51
CA PHE A 427 -4.31 21.19 -17.57
C PHE A 427 -5.71 21.34 -18.17
N ALA A 428 -6.74 21.23 -17.33
CA ALA A 428 -8.13 21.46 -17.72
C ALA A 428 -8.48 22.95 -17.78
N LYS A 429 -7.79 23.79 -17.01
CA LYS A 429 -7.92 25.25 -17.00
C LYS A 429 -6.55 25.88 -17.04
N ASP A 430 -6.42 26.97 -17.81
CA ASP A 430 -5.18 27.74 -17.88
C ASP A 430 -4.61 28.03 -16.49
N ASP A 431 -3.31 27.79 -16.34
CA ASP A 431 -2.58 27.96 -15.08
C ASP A 431 -1.34 28.84 -15.33
N GLY A 432 -1.17 29.88 -14.52
CA GLY A 432 -0.05 30.82 -14.61
C GLY A 432 1.24 30.32 -13.98
N ARG A 433 1.24 29.11 -13.39
CA ARG A 433 2.44 28.43 -12.92
C ARG A 433 3.13 27.68 -14.07
N PRO A 434 4.43 27.42 -13.99
CA PRO A 434 5.12 26.52 -14.91
C PRO A 434 4.66 25.06 -14.75
N ALA A 435 4.93 24.26 -15.78
CA ALA A 435 4.67 22.83 -15.79
C ALA A 435 5.53 22.08 -14.78
N SER A 436 6.78 22.51 -14.59
CA SER A 436 7.65 21.94 -13.57
C SER A 436 8.56 22.97 -12.90
N ILE A 437 8.78 22.78 -11.60
CA ILE A 437 9.83 23.45 -10.83
C ILE A 437 10.69 22.39 -10.16
N VAL A 438 12.01 22.56 -10.28
CA VAL A 438 13.02 21.71 -9.70
C VAL A 438 13.95 22.54 -8.81
N ASN A 439 14.07 22.16 -7.55
CA ASN A 439 14.86 22.86 -6.54
C ASN A 439 15.93 21.97 -5.91
N ASN A 440 17.13 22.51 -5.71
CA ASN A 440 18.21 21.89 -4.93
C ASN A 440 18.47 20.43 -5.34
N SER A 441 18.48 20.14 -6.64
CA SER A 441 18.46 18.79 -7.19
C SER A 441 19.68 18.50 -8.07
N SER A 442 19.86 17.26 -8.51
CA SER A 442 20.90 16.90 -9.49
C SER A 442 20.41 15.89 -10.51
N ASP A 443 21.06 15.83 -11.68
CA ASP A 443 20.86 14.80 -12.69
C ASP A 443 19.38 14.63 -13.09
N ILE A 444 18.78 15.72 -13.58
CA ILE A 444 17.34 15.78 -13.91
C ILE A 444 17.17 15.79 -15.42
N THR A 445 16.44 14.81 -15.96
CA THR A 445 16.26 14.66 -17.41
C THR A 445 14.78 14.77 -17.79
N PHE A 446 14.49 15.63 -18.76
CA PHE A 446 13.25 15.65 -19.53
C PHE A 446 13.60 15.26 -20.97
N ASP A 447 13.12 14.10 -21.41
CA ASP A 447 13.39 13.50 -22.71
C ASP A 447 12.07 13.15 -23.39
N HIS A 448 11.76 13.79 -24.51
CA HIS A 448 10.43 13.68 -25.12
C HIS A 448 9.30 14.04 -24.13
N PHE A 449 9.52 15.08 -23.32
CA PHE A 449 8.52 15.59 -22.38
C PHE A 449 7.62 16.62 -23.04
N THR A 450 6.31 16.48 -22.87
CA THR A 450 5.31 17.44 -23.38
C THR A 450 4.63 18.20 -22.25
N ALA A 451 4.58 19.53 -22.34
CA ALA A 451 3.89 20.36 -21.35
C ALA A 451 2.88 21.33 -21.98
N GLU A 452 1.72 21.51 -21.36
CA GLU A 452 0.80 22.56 -21.81
C GLU A 452 1.29 23.96 -21.37
N LYS A 453 1.28 24.91 -22.29
CA LYS A 453 1.79 26.27 -22.03
C LYS A 453 0.74 27.11 -21.31
N GLY A 454 1.02 27.46 -20.07
CA GLY A 454 0.23 28.45 -19.32
C GLY A 454 0.31 29.85 -19.94
N SER A 455 -0.83 30.49 -20.20
CA SER A 455 -0.93 31.77 -20.92
C SER A 455 -0.19 32.91 -20.22
N LYS A 456 -0.19 32.90 -18.88
CA LYS A 456 0.50 33.86 -18.00
C LYS A 456 1.76 33.29 -17.35
N SER A 457 2.12 32.04 -17.64
CA SER A 457 3.35 31.48 -17.09
C SER A 457 4.55 32.09 -17.83
N PRO A 458 5.56 32.64 -17.12
CA PRO A 458 6.74 33.22 -17.76
C PRO A 458 7.61 32.18 -18.46
N PHE A 459 7.60 30.94 -18.00
CA PHE A 459 8.36 29.80 -18.54
C PHE A 459 7.60 28.49 -18.32
N ASP A 460 8.09 27.38 -18.87
CA ASP A 460 7.43 26.07 -18.80
C ASP A 460 8.13 25.13 -17.82
N VAL A 461 9.48 25.16 -17.76
CA VAL A 461 10.28 24.38 -16.80
C VAL A 461 11.31 25.26 -16.11
N GLY A 462 11.37 25.20 -14.77
CA GLY A 462 12.30 25.98 -13.96
C GLY A 462 13.29 25.13 -13.18
N PHE A 463 14.58 25.46 -13.27
CA PHE A 463 15.67 24.83 -12.50
C PHE A 463 16.30 25.85 -11.55
N GLN A 464 16.33 25.53 -10.25
CA GLN A 464 16.91 26.40 -9.23
C GLN A 464 17.87 25.59 -8.35
N SER A 465 19.16 25.95 -8.37
CA SER A 465 20.22 25.20 -7.69
C SER A 465 20.26 23.73 -8.13
N VAL A 466 20.24 23.49 -9.45
CA VAL A 466 20.25 22.15 -10.04
C VAL A 466 21.57 21.88 -10.73
N THR A 467 22.27 20.82 -10.31
CA THR A 467 23.51 20.38 -10.97
C THR A 467 23.18 19.32 -12.02
N GLY A 468 23.38 19.64 -13.29
CA GLY A 468 23.19 18.71 -14.40
C GLY A 468 21.72 18.44 -14.73
N TYR A 469 21.04 19.43 -15.33
CA TYR A 469 19.75 19.18 -15.99
C TYR A 469 19.95 18.92 -17.50
N CYS A 470 19.04 18.16 -18.10
CA CYS A 470 19.00 17.94 -19.55
C CYS A 470 17.55 18.00 -20.01
N VAL A 471 17.25 18.88 -20.96
CA VAL A 471 15.94 18.96 -21.64
C VAL A 471 16.18 18.73 -23.11
N LYS A 472 15.76 17.56 -23.62
CA LYS A 472 15.95 17.18 -25.02
C LYS A 472 14.67 16.65 -25.63
N ASP A 473 14.51 16.93 -26.92
CA ASP A 473 13.38 16.47 -27.74
C ASP A 473 11.99 16.77 -27.11
N SER A 474 11.94 17.80 -26.26
CA SER A 474 10.78 18.15 -25.44
C SER A 474 10.12 19.41 -25.97
N ALA A 475 8.80 19.46 -25.93
CA ALA A 475 8.02 20.51 -26.57
C ALA A 475 6.76 20.87 -25.78
N THR A 476 6.14 22.00 -26.11
CA THR A 476 4.78 22.30 -25.67
C THR A 476 3.78 21.44 -26.44
N THR A 477 2.53 21.36 -25.96
CA THR A 477 1.41 20.73 -26.70
C THR A 477 1.16 21.35 -28.09
N SER A 478 1.67 22.55 -28.35
CA SER A 478 1.64 23.23 -29.65
C SER A 478 2.91 22.99 -30.49
N ASN A 479 3.74 22.01 -30.13
CA ASN A 479 5.03 21.69 -30.76
C ASN A 479 6.08 22.82 -30.73
N ALA A 480 5.96 23.77 -29.81
CA ALA A 480 7.00 24.79 -29.61
C ALA A 480 8.06 24.28 -28.62
N ALA A 481 9.29 24.80 -28.68
CA ALA A 481 10.29 24.48 -27.67
C ALA A 481 9.83 24.93 -26.27
N LEU A 482 10.12 24.13 -25.24
CA LEU A 482 9.85 24.50 -23.84
C LEU A 482 10.66 25.73 -23.44
N ARG A 483 10.02 26.70 -22.80
CA ARG A 483 10.69 27.87 -22.23
C ARG A 483 11.35 27.47 -20.93
N ILE A 484 12.67 27.53 -20.87
CA ILE A 484 13.45 27.12 -19.70
C ILE A 484 13.89 28.36 -18.90
N ASN A 485 13.74 28.30 -17.58
CA ASN A 485 14.26 29.31 -16.66
C ASN A 485 15.24 28.68 -15.67
N THR A 486 16.39 29.31 -15.47
CA THR A 486 17.46 28.75 -14.64
C THR A 486 18.00 29.76 -13.64
N SER A 487 18.27 29.30 -12.42
CA SER A 487 19.02 30.05 -11.41
C SER A 487 20.04 29.12 -10.75
N SER A 488 21.31 29.51 -10.70
CA SER A 488 22.41 28.72 -10.10
C SER A 488 22.41 27.24 -10.54
N SER A 489 22.16 26.97 -11.83
CA SER A 489 21.97 25.61 -12.34
C SER A 489 22.86 25.35 -13.57
N THR A 490 23.29 24.11 -13.77
CA THR A 490 24.13 23.68 -14.91
C THR A 490 23.38 22.67 -15.77
N SER A 491 23.53 22.76 -17.09
CA SER A 491 22.98 21.77 -18.01
C SER A 491 24.05 20.75 -18.44
N THR A 492 23.60 19.55 -18.81
CA THR A 492 24.42 18.44 -19.34
C THR A 492 24.06 18.10 -20.80
N CYS A 493 22.94 18.63 -21.26
CA CYS A 493 22.52 18.81 -22.65
C CYS A 493 21.72 20.13 -22.70
#